data_AF-A0A9W6AD64-F1
#
_entry.id   AF-A0A9W6AD64-F1
#
_cell.length_a   1.000
_cell.length_b   1.000
_cell.length_c   1.000
_cell.angle_alpha   90.00
_cell.angle_beta   90.00
_cell.angle_gamma   90.00
#
_symmetry.space_group_name_H-M   'P 1'
#
loop_
_entity.id
_entity.type
_entity.pdbx_description
1 polymer ?
#
loop_
_entity_poly.entity_id
_entity_poly.type
_entity_poly.pdbx_seq_one_letter_code
_entity_poly.pdbx_strand_id
1 'polypeptide(L)'
;MEQPPSPSAGWHSPGWDSSGSSGRSYWSEYEAFADKYERDAFCYICSSQFNGTPMDFRRAITFESGQDTLIYSAHRIEEIYALSFAGWRTLFRIVMYNPEVQAYQLSGVARRLFQKRWWHEDPDDERPRFVAPRDQNEAVLETRQAEQLHPDRLVAPKLVMIGDDMEKQTTLAGYLVHALCWREFLRLNNRSNSEGDLSLVSQALRQRCLRRRLYVQFWFYVPIRELVELEDPIATASIRQIVKECRSRASRGVNMHVGSRAVDSRITWLPQELQCMIIDRLDYSDIRQMMRALKWIMDPIYWKRRLDVHFFSEIQFLREDKGLDWQWLCLKVEALKDTKVGKKRTRFFDLLMQVGDRYGIKGRI
;
A
#
# COMPACT_ATOMS: atom_id res chain seq x y z
N MET A 1 -28.30 -27.39 45.64
CA MET A 1 -29.57 -27.27 44.91
C MET A 1 -30.13 -25.90 45.20
N GLU A 2 -29.77 -24.91 44.40
CA GLU A 2 -30.39 -23.58 44.40
C GLU A 2 -30.39 -23.12 42.94
N GLN A 3 -31.59 -22.88 42.41
CA GLN A 3 -31.80 -22.36 41.06
C GLN A 3 -31.50 -20.85 41.04
N PRO A 4 -30.89 -20.30 39.98
CA PRO A 4 -30.80 -18.86 39.81
C PRO A 4 -32.16 -18.30 39.32
N PRO A 5 -32.50 -17.05 39.69
CA PRO A 5 -33.78 -16.44 39.39
C PRO A 5 -33.86 -15.96 37.93
N SER A 6 -35.06 -16.11 37.35
CA SER A 6 -35.45 -15.56 36.04
C SER A 6 -35.50 -14.02 36.07
N PRO A 7 -34.96 -13.32 35.05
CA PRO A 7 -35.26 -11.91 34.85
C PRO A 7 -36.44 -11.75 33.90
N SER A 8 -37.64 -11.61 34.47
CA SER A 8 -38.79 -10.98 33.84
C SER A 8 -38.75 -9.48 34.12
N ALA A 9 -38.35 -8.67 33.15
CA ALA A 9 -38.67 -7.25 33.10
C ALA A 9 -38.82 -6.83 31.63
N GLY A 10 -40.06 -6.52 31.27
CA GLY A 10 -40.51 -6.22 29.93
C GLY A 10 -39.84 -4.97 29.36
N TRP A 11 -39.24 -5.15 28.18
CA TRP A 11 -38.99 -4.04 27.27
C TRP A 11 -40.28 -3.80 26.50
N HIS A 12 -40.98 -2.72 26.84
CA HIS A 12 -42.10 -2.23 26.06
C HIS A 12 -41.63 -1.86 24.66
N SER A 13 -42.11 -2.60 23.66
CA SER A 13 -42.05 -2.20 22.26
C SER A 13 -42.80 -0.88 22.07
N PRO A 14 -42.22 0.14 21.42
CA PRO A 14 -43.03 1.21 20.89
C PRO A 14 -43.89 0.63 19.77
N GLY A 15 -45.21 0.62 19.96
CA GLY A 15 -46.15 0.38 18.88
C GLY A 15 -46.00 1.50 17.85
N TRP A 16 -45.62 1.13 16.63
CA TRP A 16 -45.72 2.03 15.50
C TRP A 16 -47.01 1.69 14.77
N ASP A 17 -48.01 2.50 15.08
CA ASP A 17 -49.30 2.50 14.41
C ASP A 17 -49.11 2.68 12.90
N SER A 18 -49.82 1.83 12.17
CA SER A 18 -49.92 1.86 10.72
C SER A 18 -50.82 3.02 10.31
N SER A 19 -50.24 4.19 10.08
CA SER A 19 -50.93 5.30 9.40
C SER A 19 -50.08 5.83 8.26
N GLY A 20 -50.66 5.77 7.06
CA GLY A 20 -49.98 5.91 5.78
C GLY A 20 -49.13 7.17 5.63
N SER A 21 -47.90 6.97 5.20
CA SER A 21 -47.11 7.96 4.49
C SER A 21 -46.09 7.23 3.61
N SER A 22 -46.04 7.67 2.35
CA SER A 22 -45.26 7.18 1.22
C SER A 22 -44.01 6.36 1.57
N GLY A 23 -44.03 5.07 1.23
CA GLY A 23 -42.84 4.22 1.14
C GLY A 23 -41.89 4.74 0.07
N ARG A 24 -41.03 5.71 0.41
CA ARG A 24 -39.71 5.80 -0.21
C ARG A 24 -38.96 4.57 0.26
N SER A 25 -38.71 3.65 -0.66
CA SER A 25 -38.08 2.39 -0.33
C SER A 25 -36.70 2.67 0.27
N TYR A 26 -36.45 2.10 1.44
CA TYR A 26 -35.12 1.99 2.05
C TYR A 26 -34.07 1.43 1.06
N TRP A 27 -34.55 0.70 0.04
CA TRP A 27 -33.79 0.19 -1.10
C TRP A 27 -33.27 1.28 -2.06
N SER A 28 -34.02 2.35 -2.34
CA SER A 28 -33.55 3.43 -3.24
C SER A 28 -32.43 4.26 -2.63
N GLU A 29 -32.42 4.38 -1.30
CA GLU A 29 -31.31 5.00 -0.57
C GLU A 29 -30.07 4.10 -0.64
N TYR A 30 -30.22 2.78 -0.46
CA TYR A 30 -29.12 1.80 -0.53
C TYR A 30 -28.45 1.73 -1.91
N GLU A 31 -29.23 1.73 -3.00
CA GLU A 31 -28.69 1.83 -4.37
C GLU A 31 -27.93 3.15 -4.58
N ALA A 32 -28.48 4.27 -4.09
CA ALA A 32 -27.79 5.56 -4.12
C ALA A 32 -26.53 5.64 -3.21
N PHE A 33 -26.32 4.67 -2.31
CA PHE A 33 -25.13 4.56 -1.45
C PHE A 33 -24.02 3.71 -2.07
N ALA A 34 -24.35 2.56 -2.69
CA ALA A 34 -23.39 1.78 -3.48
C ALA A 34 -22.77 2.66 -4.59
N ASP A 35 -23.61 3.50 -5.22
CA ASP A 35 -23.23 4.50 -6.22
C ASP A 35 -22.17 5.51 -5.77
N LYS A 36 -22.01 5.76 -4.46
CA LYS A 36 -21.07 6.76 -3.93
C LYS A 36 -19.70 6.19 -3.60
N TYR A 37 -19.59 4.91 -3.24
CA TYR A 37 -18.30 4.30 -2.95
C TYR A 37 -17.51 3.96 -4.21
N GLU A 38 -18.18 3.60 -5.29
CA GLU A 38 -17.51 3.48 -6.60
C GLU A 38 -16.86 4.80 -7.01
N ARG A 39 -17.48 5.95 -6.67
CA ARG A 39 -16.91 7.28 -6.93
C ARG A 39 -15.69 7.57 -6.03
N ASP A 40 -15.81 7.32 -4.73
CA ASP A 40 -14.80 7.66 -3.71
C ASP A 40 -14.10 6.45 -3.08
N ALA A 41 -13.78 5.44 -3.89
CA ALA A 41 -13.19 4.20 -3.40
C ALA A 41 -11.83 4.43 -2.72
N PHE A 42 -11.59 3.72 -1.62
CA PHE A 42 -10.35 3.81 -0.84
C PHE A 42 -9.76 2.42 -0.55
N CYS A 43 -8.46 2.41 -0.26
CA CYS A 43 -7.75 1.21 0.12
C CYS A 43 -8.07 0.83 1.57
N TYR A 44 -8.57 -0.39 1.80
CA TYR A 44 -8.91 -0.87 3.15
C TYR A 44 -7.69 -0.99 4.10
N ILE A 45 -6.48 -0.96 3.56
CA ILE A 45 -5.23 -1.01 4.35
C ILE A 45 -4.78 0.41 4.77
N CYS A 46 -4.66 1.36 3.84
CA CYS A 46 -4.09 2.67 4.14
C CYS A 46 -5.14 3.78 4.26
N SER A 47 -6.40 3.47 3.96
CA SER A 47 -7.54 4.41 3.94
C SER A 47 -7.38 5.56 2.95
N SER A 48 -6.43 5.46 2.02
CA SER A 48 -6.19 6.46 0.97
C SER A 48 -6.90 6.08 -0.32
N GLN A 49 -7.24 7.09 -1.12
CA GLN A 49 -7.88 6.93 -2.42
C GLN A 49 -6.91 6.37 -3.48
N PHE A 50 -7.49 5.90 -4.59
CA PHE A 50 -6.74 5.38 -5.75
C PHE A 50 -6.39 6.47 -6.78
N ASN A 51 -6.11 7.68 -6.32
CA ASN A 51 -5.89 8.82 -7.20
C ASN A 51 -4.40 8.98 -7.52
N GLY A 52 -4.11 9.43 -8.74
CA GLY A 52 -2.78 9.85 -9.18
C GLY A 52 -2.85 11.21 -9.88
N THR A 53 -1.72 11.89 -9.97
CA THR A 53 -1.52 13.04 -10.85
C THR A 53 -1.31 12.59 -12.30
N PRO A 54 -1.57 13.40 -13.33
CA PRO A 54 -1.32 13.01 -14.73
C PRO A 54 0.07 12.40 -15.02
N MET A 55 1.10 12.83 -14.26
CA MET A 55 2.46 12.30 -14.35
C MET A 55 2.57 10.85 -13.84
N ASP A 56 1.68 10.47 -12.92
CA ASP A 56 1.48 9.11 -12.38
C ASP A 56 0.75 8.18 -13.35
N PHE A 57 0.58 8.60 -14.62
CA PHE A 57 0.00 7.77 -15.69
C PHE A 57 0.91 7.67 -16.92
N ARG A 58 2.06 8.37 -16.94
CA ARG A 58 3.00 8.27 -18.06
C ARG A 58 3.51 6.83 -18.20
N ARG A 59 3.62 6.34 -19.43
CA ARG A 59 4.07 4.98 -19.77
C ARG A 59 5.51 4.74 -19.31
N ALA A 60 5.70 4.28 -18.06
CA ALA A 60 6.99 3.79 -17.60
C ALA A 60 7.27 2.36 -18.11
N ILE A 61 6.27 1.69 -18.70
CA ILE A 61 6.35 0.27 -19.14
C ILE A 61 6.47 0.16 -20.65
N THR A 62 7.07 1.14 -21.30
CA THR A 62 7.45 1.04 -22.72
C THR A 62 8.85 0.45 -22.92
N PHE A 63 9.59 0.14 -21.85
CA PHE A 63 11.00 -0.24 -21.99
C PHE A 63 11.26 -1.76 -22.13
N GLU A 64 10.30 -2.65 -21.86
CA GLU A 64 10.59 -4.09 -21.80
C GLU A 64 9.58 -5.03 -22.47
N SER A 65 8.38 -4.57 -22.85
CA SER A 65 7.46 -5.40 -23.63
C SER A 65 7.46 -4.93 -25.09
N GLY A 66 7.83 -5.84 -25.99
CA GLY A 66 7.42 -5.73 -27.39
C GLY A 66 5.91 -5.41 -27.45
N GLN A 67 5.51 -4.62 -28.45
CA GLN A 67 4.28 -3.82 -28.50
C GLN A 67 2.92 -4.55 -28.37
N ASP A 68 2.85 -5.84 -28.02
CA ASP A 68 1.61 -6.65 -28.07
C ASP A 68 1.15 -7.28 -26.75
N THR A 69 1.82 -7.09 -25.62
CA THR A 69 1.37 -7.68 -24.34
C THR A 69 0.62 -6.67 -23.48
N LEU A 70 -0.72 -6.81 -23.40
CA LEU A 70 -1.59 -6.03 -22.48
C LEU A 70 -1.66 -6.59 -21.06
N ILE A 71 -1.25 -7.86 -20.91
CA ILE A 71 -1.23 -8.57 -19.64
C ILE A 71 0.22 -8.82 -19.25
N TYR A 72 0.57 -8.41 -18.04
CA TYR A 72 1.91 -8.43 -17.48
C TYR A 72 1.97 -9.35 -16.26
N SER A 73 3.18 -9.64 -15.78
CA SER A 73 3.36 -10.25 -14.46
C SER A 73 3.06 -9.24 -13.35
N ALA A 74 2.14 -9.58 -12.45
CA ALA A 74 1.83 -8.80 -11.26
C ALA A 74 3.07 -8.55 -10.40
N HIS A 75 3.88 -9.58 -10.21
CA HIS A 75 5.13 -9.49 -9.46
C HIS A 75 6.03 -8.40 -10.06
N ARG A 76 6.29 -8.43 -11.37
CA ARG A 76 7.16 -7.47 -12.05
C ARG A 76 6.61 -6.03 -11.94
N ILE A 77 5.30 -5.87 -12.08
CA ILE A 77 4.64 -4.57 -11.89
C ILE A 77 4.85 -4.07 -10.45
N GLU A 78 4.65 -4.91 -9.44
CA GLU A 78 4.84 -4.51 -8.05
C GLU A 78 6.31 -4.17 -7.72
N GLU A 79 7.28 -4.85 -8.32
CA GLU A 79 8.72 -4.54 -8.17
C GLU A 79 9.10 -3.22 -8.82
N ILE A 80 8.78 -3.04 -10.11
CA ILE A 80 9.16 -1.86 -10.89
C ILE A 80 8.57 -0.60 -10.27
N TYR A 81 7.33 -0.67 -9.77
CA TYR A 81 6.60 0.52 -9.35
C TYR A 81 7.15 1.20 -8.11
N ALA A 82 7.74 0.44 -7.18
CA ALA A 82 8.18 1.01 -5.91
C ALA A 82 9.30 2.06 -6.07
N LEU A 83 10.11 2.00 -7.13
CA LEU A 83 11.17 2.99 -7.35
C LEU A 83 11.11 3.69 -8.71
N SER A 84 10.43 3.11 -9.69
CA SER A 84 10.43 3.66 -11.06
C SER A 84 9.23 4.56 -11.32
N PHE A 85 8.16 4.50 -10.50
CA PHE A 85 6.90 5.14 -10.82
C PHE A 85 6.25 5.88 -9.65
N ALA A 86 5.75 7.08 -9.92
CA ALA A 86 5.09 7.93 -8.92
C ALA A 86 3.64 7.51 -8.61
N GLY A 87 3.02 6.76 -9.52
CA GLY A 87 1.63 6.30 -9.40
C GLY A 87 1.42 4.96 -8.71
N TRP A 88 2.20 4.58 -7.70
CA TRP A 88 1.90 3.35 -6.96
C TRP A 88 0.47 3.35 -6.38
N ARG A 89 -0.06 4.53 -6.05
CA ARG A 89 -1.43 4.72 -5.54
C ARG A 89 -2.53 4.45 -6.57
N THR A 90 -2.20 4.44 -7.86
CA THR A 90 -3.17 4.13 -8.91
C THR A 90 -3.27 2.62 -9.12
N LEU A 91 -2.30 1.84 -8.62
CA LEU A 91 -2.35 0.39 -8.67
C LEU A 91 -3.14 -0.20 -7.52
N PHE A 92 -4.03 -1.13 -7.84
CA PHE A 92 -4.88 -1.80 -6.89
C PHE A 92 -4.96 -3.31 -7.14
N ARG A 93 -5.36 -4.02 -6.10
CA ARG A 93 -5.88 -5.39 -6.13
C ARG A 93 -7.26 -5.39 -5.48
N ILE A 94 -8.03 -6.43 -5.76
CA ILE A 94 -9.34 -6.67 -5.16
C ILE A 94 -9.27 -7.95 -4.34
N VAL A 95 -9.57 -7.87 -3.05
CA VAL A 95 -9.83 -9.04 -2.22
C VAL A 95 -11.29 -9.40 -2.41
N MET A 96 -11.56 -10.54 -3.01
CA MET A 96 -12.87 -10.95 -3.49
C MET A 96 -13.41 -12.14 -2.71
N TYR A 97 -14.73 -12.22 -2.61
CA TYR A 97 -15.47 -13.38 -2.15
C TYR A 97 -16.47 -13.78 -3.21
N ASN A 98 -16.42 -15.05 -3.61
CA ASN A 98 -17.39 -15.63 -4.52
C ASN A 98 -18.43 -16.42 -3.71
N PRO A 99 -19.69 -15.97 -3.63
CA PRO A 99 -20.73 -16.66 -2.87
C PRO A 99 -21.14 -18.02 -3.46
N GLU A 100 -20.91 -18.26 -4.76
CA GLU A 100 -21.26 -19.52 -5.42
C GLU A 100 -20.39 -20.68 -4.93
N VAL A 101 -19.09 -20.42 -4.74
CA VAL A 101 -18.11 -21.40 -4.27
C VAL A 101 -17.70 -21.16 -2.81
N GLN A 102 -18.27 -20.15 -2.17
CA GLN A 102 -17.99 -19.73 -0.79
C GLN A 102 -16.50 -19.53 -0.50
N ALA A 103 -15.75 -19.01 -1.48
CA ALA A 103 -14.30 -18.95 -1.41
C ALA A 103 -13.76 -17.53 -1.61
N TYR A 104 -12.66 -17.24 -0.93
CA TYR A 104 -11.90 -16.00 -1.09
C TYR A 104 -10.87 -16.11 -2.20
N GLN A 105 -10.73 -15.04 -2.98
CA GLN A 105 -9.76 -14.95 -4.07
C GLN A 105 -9.16 -13.55 -4.13
N LEU A 106 -7.91 -13.45 -4.58
CA LEU A 106 -7.24 -12.19 -4.82
C LEU A 106 -7.17 -11.93 -6.32
N SER A 107 -7.53 -10.73 -6.76
CA SER A 107 -7.34 -10.34 -8.15
C SER A 107 -5.87 -10.12 -8.47
N GLY A 108 -5.56 -10.08 -9.76
CA GLY A 108 -4.33 -9.50 -10.27
C GLY A 108 -4.20 -8.00 -9.97
N VAL A 109 -3.12 -7.39 -10.45
CA VAL A 109 -2.87 -5.96 -10.29
C VAL A 109 -3.52 -5.18 -11.42
N ALA A 110 -4.34 -4.19 -11.08
CA ALA A 110 -4.92 -3.28 -12.06
C ALA A 110 -4.54 -1.84 -11.76
N ARG A 111 -4.64 -0.97 -12.77
CA ARG A 111 -4.44 0.47 -12.62
C ARG A 111 -5.77 1.20 -12.76
N ARG A 112 -6.15 2.00 -11.76
CA ARG A 112 -7.27 2.94 -11.89
C ARG A 112 -6.85 4.00 -12.89
N LEU A 113 -7.60 4.14 -13.99
CA LEU A 113 -7.31 5.14 -15.01
C LEU A 113 -7.59 6.56 -14.47
N PHE A 114 -6.79 7.52 -14.92
CA PHE A 114 -7.08 8.93 -14.69
C PHE A 114 -8.38 9.29 -15.40
N GLN A 115 -9.46 9.48 -14.64
CA GLN A 115 -10.63 10.15 -15.19
C GLN A 115 -10.24 11.61 -15.41
N LYS A 116 -10.01 11.94 -16.67
CA LYS A 116 -9.91 13.30 -17.17
C LYS A 116 -11.24 14.00 -16.85
N ARG A 117 -11.37 14.55 -15.64
CA ARG A 117 -12.44 15.48 -15.26
C ARG A 117 -12.22 16.78 -16.05
N TRP A 118 -12.59 16.77 -17.32
CA TRP A 118 -12.83 18.01 -18.07
C TRP A 118 -14.26 18.43 -17.78
N TRP A 119 -14.43 19.73 -17.63
CA TRP A 119 -15.53 20.44 -17.00
C TRP A 119 -16.84 20.43 -17.82
N HIS A 120 -16.98 19.56 -18.84
CA HIS A 120 -17.96 19.77 -19.91
C HIS A 120 -18.68 18.54 -20.49
N GLU A 121 -18.55 17.33 -19.94
CA GLU A 121 -19.32 16.18 -20.47
C GLU A 121 -20.10 15.46 -19.36
N ASP A 122 -21.30 15.01 -19.73
CA ASP A 122 -22.36 14.51 -18.86
C ASP A 122 -21.83 13.47 -17.85
N PRO A 123 -22.06 13.66 -16.54
CA PRO A 123 -21.47 12.84 -15.47
C PRO A 123 -22.00 11.40 -15.38
N ASP A 124 -22.95 11.00 -16.21
CA ASP A 124 -23.66 9.73 -16.07
C ASP A 124 -23.08 8.55 -16.88
N ASP A 125 -22.21 8.79 -17.87
CA ASP A 125 -21.89 7.73 -18.86
C ASP A 125 -20.56 6.96 -18.63
N GLU A 126 -19.67 7.42 -17.76
CA GLU A 126 -18.43 6.69 -17.44
C GLU A 126 -18.18 6.55 -15.94
N ARG A 127 -19.06 5.80 -15.27
CA ARG A 127 -18.79 5.35 -13.89
C ARG A 127 -17.45 4.60 -13.85
N PRO A 128 -16.53 4.92 -12.91
CA PRO A 128 -15.26 4.22 -12.82
C PRO A 128 -15.49 2.76 -12.39
N ARG A 129 -15.43 1.84 -13.36
CA ARG A 129 -15.48 0.40 -13.09
C ARG A 129 -14.12 -0.07 -12.58
N PHE A 130 -14.12 -0.75 -11.44
CA PHE A 130 -12.92 -1.39 -10.90
C PHE A 130 -12.81 -2.80 -11.47
N VAL A 131 -12.10 -2.89 -12.59
CA VAL A 131 -11.84 -4.14 -13.29
C VAL A 131 -10.40 -4.56 -13.06
N ALA A 132 -10.18 -5.83 -12.74
CA ALA A 132 -8.86 -6.40 -12.53
C ALA A 132 -8.74 -7.80 -13.13
N PRO A 133 -7.51 -8.30 -13.36
CA PRO A 133 -7.32 -9.68 -13.79
C PRO A 133 -7.85 -10.67 -12.76
N ARG A 134 -8.44 -11.77 -13.24
CA ARG A 134 -8.91 -12.88 -12.40
C ARG A 134 -7.75 -13.60 -11.71
N ASP A 135 -6.65 -13.81 -12.43
CA ASP A 135 -5.44 -14.41 -11.87
C ASP A 135 -4.63 -13.39 -11.07
N GLN A 136 -4.35 -13.74 -9.81
CA GLN A 136 -3.53 -12.94 -8.89
C GLN A 136 -2.11 -12.62 -9.40
N ASN A 137 -1.58 -13.43 -10.32
CA ASN A 137 -0.24 -13.28 -10.87
C ASN A 137 -0.21 -12.40 -12.12
N GLU A 138 -1.36 -11.96 -12.61
CA GLU A 138 -1.49 -11.13 -13.79
C GLU A 138 -1.65 -9.65 -13.43
N ALA A 139 -1.27 -8.79 -14.36
CA ALA A 139 -1.45 -7.36 -14.23
C ALA A 139 -1.89 -6.70 -15.52
N VAL A 140 -2.76 -5.70 -15.41
CA VAL A 140 -3.31 -4.94 -16.53
C VAL A 140 -3.28 -3.45 -16.20
N LEU A 141 -2.69 -2.65 -17.08
CA LEU A 141 -2.54 -1.20 -16.87
C LEU A 141 -3.48 -0.38 -17.75
N GLU A 142 -3.88 -0.96 -18.89
CA GLU A 142 -4.82 -0.39 -19.86
C GLU A 142 -6.12 -1.22 -19.81
N THR A 143 -6.87 -1.09 -18.72
CA THR A 143 -8.03 -1.94 -18.42
C THR A 143 -9.09 -1.91 -19.52
N ARG A 144 -9.39 -0.74 -20.09
CA ARG A 144 -10.36 -0.61 -21.20
C ARG A 144 -10.01 -1.47 -22.41
N GLN A 145 -8.73 -1.50 -22.80
CA GLN A 145 -8.29 -2.28 -23.95
C GLN A 145 -8.29 -3.78 -23.61
N ALA A 146 -7.88 -4.14 -22.40
CA ALA A 146 -7.95 -5.52 -21.94
C ALA A 146 -9.39 -6.05 -21.83
N GLU A 147 -10.36 -5.21 -21.44
CA GLU A 147 -11.79 -5.58 -21.43
C GLU A 147 -12.32 -5.90 -22.82
N GLN A 148 -11.83 -5.20 -23.85
CA GLN A 148 -12.22 -5.47 -25.24
C GLN A 148 -11.59 -6.74 -25.79
N LEU A 149 -10.32 -7.01 -25.47
CA LEU A 149 -9.56 -8.10 -26.07
C LEU A 149 -9.61 -9.41 -25.26
N HIS A 150 -9.76 -9.32 -23.94
CA HIS A 150 -9.66 -10.43 -22.99
C HIS A 150 -10.72 -10.35 -21.85
N PRO A 151 -12.02 -10.18 -22.16
CA PRO A 151 -13.06 -10.00 -21.15
C PRO A 151 -13.17 -11.19 -20.17
N ASP A 152 -12.88 -12.41 -20.63
CA ASP A 152 -12.92 -13.66 -19.87
C ASP A 152 -11.85 -13.73 -18.76
N ARG A 153 -10.74 -13.02 -18.95
CA ARG A 153 -9.61 -12.99 -18.01
C ARG A 153 -9.75 -11.94 -16.92
N LEU A 154 -10.79 -11.12 -16.99
CA LEU A 154 -11.02 -10.02 -16.07
C LEU A 154 -12.20 -10.30 -15.13
N VAL A 155 -12.23 -9.57 -14.02
CA VAL A 155 -13.29 -9.59 -13.03
C VAL A 155 -13.64 -8.17 -12.62
N ALA A 156 -14.94 -7.93 -12.44
CA ALA A 156 -15.52 -6.67 -12.01
C ALA A 156 -16.49 -6.95 -10.84
N PRO A 157 -15.97 -7.23 -9.64
CA PRO A 157 -16.80 -7.54 -8.49
C PRO A 157 -17.60 -6.33 -8.01
N LYS A 158 -18.76 -6.57 -7.40
CA LYS A 158 -19.49 -5.54 -6.65
C LYS A 158 -18.62 -5.06 -5.48
N LEU A 159 -18.34 -3.77 -5.43
CA LEU A 159 -17.56 -3.23 -4.32
C LEU A 159 -18.39 -3.15 -3.05
N VAL A 160 -17.85 -3.69 -1.95
CA VAL A 160 -18.56 -3.79 -0.67
C VAL A 160 -18.20 -2.62 0.25
N MET A 161 -19.22 -2.05 0.90
CA MET A 161 -19.04 -1.01 1.90
C MET A 161 -18.52 -1.57 3.22
N ILE A 162 -17.88 -0.74 4.04
CA ILE A 162 -17.39 -1.15 5.37
C ILE A 162 -18.52 -1.71 6.26
N GLY A 163 -19.71 -1.12 6.16
CA GLY A 163 -20.89 -1.54 6.92
C GLY A 163 -21.43 -2.90 6.48
N ASP A 164 -21.22 -3.27 5.23
CA ASP A 164 -21.76 -4.48 4.64
C ASP A 164 -20.84 -5.67 4.90
N ASP A 165 -21.46 -6.84 5.01
CA ASP A 165 -20.78 -8.11 5.19
C ASP A 165 -20.55 -8.74 3.81
N MET A 166 -19.29 -9.02 3.48
CA MET A 166 -18.93 -9.52 2.15
C MET A 166 -19.41 -10.96 1.95
N GLU A 167 -19.40 -11.76 3.02
CA GLU A 167 -19.89 -13.14 3.02
C GLU A 167 -21.40 -13.24 2.81
N LYS A 168 -22.15 -12.15 3.03
CA LYS A 168 -23.61 -12.08 2.82
C LYS A 168 -24.02 -11.55 1.44
N GLN A 169 -23.07 -11.25 0.56
CA GLN A 169 -23.40 -10.77 -0.77
C GLN A 169 -23.93 -11.91 -1.65
N THR A 170 -24.88 -11.59 -2.52
CA THR A 170 -25.49 -12.57 -3.45
C THR A 170 -24.72 -12.72 -4.76
N THR A 171 -23.76 -11.83 -5.02
CA THR A 171 -22.93 -11.82 -6.22
C THR A 171 -21.45 -11.69 -5.83
N LEU A 172 -20.54 -11.93 -6.78
CA LEU A 172 -19.11 -11.72 -6.60
C LEU A 172 -18.85 -10.31 -6.06
N ALA A 173 -18.22 -10.23 -4.90
CA ALA A 173 -18.05 -8.99 -4.18
C ALA A 173 -16.62 -8.81 -3.70
N GLY A 174 -16.18 -7.57 -3.47
CA GLY A 174 -14.79 -7.33 -3.08
C GLY A 174 -14.49 -5.99 -2.43
N TYR A 175 -13.30 -5.95 -1.80
CA TYR A 175 -12.69 -4.76 -1.23
C TYR A 175 -11.43 -4.38 -2.00
N LEU A 176 -11.19 -3.08 -2.13
CA LEU A 176 -10.02 -2.57 -2.80
C LEU A 176 -8.85 -2.36 -1.83
N VAL A 177 -7.66 -2.71 -2.30
CA VAL A 177 -6.39 -2.42 -1.63
C VAL A 177 -5.38 -1.92 -2.65
N HIS A 178 -4.48 -1.01 -2.27
CA HIS A 178 -3.33 -0.70 -3.13
C HIS A 178 -2.46 -1.94 -3.26
N ALA A 179 -1.96 -2.22 -4.46
CA ALA A 179 -1.07 -3.36 -4.70
C ALA A 179 0.17 -3.30 -3.77
N LEU A 180 0.76 -2.11 -3.62
CA LEU A 180 1.88 -1.89 -2.71
C LEU A 180 1.51 -2.11 -1.25
N CYS A 181 0.34 -1.62 -0.80
CA CYS A 181 -0.12 -1.85 0.57
C CYS A 181 -0.35 -3.33 0.87
N TRP A 182 -0.92 -4.07 -0.09
CA TRP A 182 -1.11 -5.51 0.01
C TRP A 182 0.21 -6.26 0.15
N ARG A 183 1.17 -5.98 -0.75
CA ARG A 183 2.50 -6.58 -0.73
C ARG A 183 3.22 -6.36 0.61
N GLU A 184 3.24 -5.12 1.09
CA GLU A 184 3.90 -4.80 2.37
C GLU A 184 3.17 -5.41 3.57
N PHE A 185 1.85 -5.51 3.51
CA PHE A 185 1.06 -6.18 4.54
C PHE A 185 1.42 -7.66 4.66
N LEU A 186 1.49 -8.39 3.54
CA LEU A 186 1.87 -9.81 3.55
C LEU A 186 3.30 -10.01 4.02
N ARG A 187 4.22 -9.19 3.54
CA ARG A 187 5.65 -9.25 3.90
C ARG A 187 5.86 -9.08 5.40
N LEU A 188 5.21 -8.08 6.02
CA LEU A 188 5.38 -7.80 7.45
C LEU A 188 4.71 -8.83 8.36
N ASN A 189 3.65 -9.48 7.88
CA ASN A 189 2.89 -10.45 8.66
C ASN A 189 3.26 -11.91 8.36
N ASN A 190 4.24 -12.14 7.47
CA ASN A 190 4.67 -13.46 7.00
C ASN A 190 3.50 -14.32 6.51
N ARG A 191 2.70 -13.77 5.59
CA ARG A 191 1.48 -14.41 5.06
C ARG A 191 1.54 -14.65 3.56
N SER A 192 0.69 -15.57 3.10
CA SER A 192 0.52 -15.93 1.70
C SER A 192 -0.81 -15.43 1.16
N ASN A 193 -1.05 -15.62 -0.14
CA ASN A 193 -2.38 -15.42 -0.75
C ASN A 193 -3.26 -16.68 -0.63
N SER A 194 -3.03 -17.54 0.36
CA SER A 194 -3.90 -18.69 0.59
C SER A 194 -5.32 -18.24 0.93
N GLU A 195 -6.33 -19.02 0.55
CA GLU A 195 -7.73 -18.69 0.82
C GLU A 195 -8.00 -18.43 2.32
N GLY A 196 -7.45 -19.27 3.20
CA GLY A 196 -7.56 -19.11 4.64
C GLY A 196 -6.94 -17.80 5.15
N ASP A 197 -5.80 -17.39 4.57
CA ASP A 197 -5.20 -16.09 4.88
C ASP A 197 -6.09 -14.95 4.39
N LEU A 198 -6.67 -15.04 3.20
CA LEU A 198 -7.51 -13.99 2.62
C LEU A 198 -8.79 -13.73 3.43
N SER A 199 -9.45 -14.78 3.91
CA SER A 199 -10.64 -14.64 4.75
C SER A 199 -10.32 -13.89 6.05
N LEU A 200 -9.26 -14.31 6.76
CA LEU A 200 -8.81 -13.66 8.00
C LEU A 200 -8.43 -12.20 7.77
N VAL A 201 -7.67 -11.93 6.70
CA VAL A 201 -7.25 -10.57 6.35
C VAL A 201 -8.45 -9.69 6.03
N SER A 202 -9.40 -10.20 5.24
CA SER A 202 -10.59 -9.44 4.88
C SER A 202 -11.41 -9.04 6.12
N GLN A 203 -11.66 -10.00 7.01
CA GLN A 203 -12.37 -9.73 8.27
C GLN A 203 -11.62 -8.73 9.16
N ALA A 204 -10.31 -8.86 9.29
CA ALA A 204 -9.49 -7.93 10.07
C ALA A 204 -9.49 -6.51 9.51
N LEU A 205 -9.39 -6.35 8.20
CA LEU A 205 -9.45 -5.06 7.52
C LEU A 205 -10.82 -4.41 7.73
N ARG A 206 -11.91 -5.18 7.55
CA ARG A 206 -13.27 -4.70 7.81
C ARG A 206 -13.45 -4.26 9.26
N GLN A 207 -13.08 -5.10 10.23
CA GLN A 207 -13.18 -4.79 11.66
C GLN A 207 -12.38 -3.57 12.06
N ARG A 208 -11.19 -3.38 11.50
CA ARG A 208 -10.41 -2.17 11.69
C ARG A 208 -11.15 -0.94 11.18
N CYS A 209 -11.71 -1.00 9.97
CA CYS A 209 -12.45 0.12 9.39
C CYS A 209 -13.69 0.48 10.23
N LEU A 210 -14.45 -0.52 10.68
CA LEU A 210 -15.59 -0.33 11.58
C LEU A 210 -15.19 0.34 12.91
N ARG A 211 -14.14 -0.16 13.57
CA ARG A 211 -13.65 0.38 14.84
C ARG A 211 -13.13 1.81 14.75
N ARG A 212 -12.41 2.12 13.67
CA ARG A 212 -11.91 3.48 13.40
C ARG A 212 -13.00 4.42 12.92
N ARG A 213 -14.23 3.93 12.80
CA ARG A 213 -15.37 4.68 12.26
C ARG A 213 -15.04 5.31 10.91
N LEU A 214 -14.35 4.57 10.05
CA LEU A 214 -14.07 4.99 8.68
C LEU A 214 -15.35 4.89 7.83
N TYR A 215 -16.49 5.31 8.36
CA TYR A 215 -17.73 5.34 7.62
C TYR A 215 -17.72 6.56 6.72
N VAL A 216 -18.24 6.41 5.50
CA VAL A 216 -18.72 7.54 4.72
C VAL A 216 -20.04 7.98 5.35
N GLN A 217 -20.01 8.65 6.52
CA GLN A 217 -21.23 9.18 7.14
C GLN A 217 -21.63 10.50 6.46
N PHE A 218 -22.84 10.49 5.89
CA PHE A 218 -23.35 11.45 4.91
C PHE A 218 -23.55 12.90 5.41
N TRP A 219 -23.46 13.17 6.71
CA TRP A 219 -23.80 14.49 7.30
C TRP A 219 -22.63 15.23 7.94
N PHE A 220 -21.55 14.51 8.22
CA PHE A 220 -20.27 15.11 8.51
C PHE A 220 -19.31 14.52 7.51
N TYR A 221 -19.14 15.26 6.41
CA TYR A 221 -17.88 15.25 5.67
C TYR A 221 -16.79 15.73 6.66
N VAL A 222 -16.50 14.99 7.73
CA VAL A 222 -15.15 14.97 8.28
C VAL A 222 -14.40 14.32 7.15
N PRO A 223 -13.70 15.10 6.33
CA PRO A 223 -13.16 14.55 5.13
C PRO A 223 -12.28 13.40 5.59
N ILE A 224 -12.38 12.25 4.95
CA ILE A 224 -11.25 11.32 4.99
C ILE A 224 -9.98 12.10 4.57
N ARG A 225 -10.06 13.28 3.92
CA ARG A 225 -8.95 14.25 3.75
C ARG A 225 -8.18 14.66 5.02
N GLU A 226 -8.73 14.58 6.23
CA GLU A 226 -7.95 14.83 7.46
C GLU A 226 -7.11 13.59 7.88
N LEU A 227 -7.52 12.39 7.46
CA LEU A 227 -6.74 11.14 7.57
C LEU A 227 -5.91 10.86 6.29
N VAL A 228 -6.30 11.47 5.18
CA VAL A 228 -5.74 11.40 3.82
C VAL A 228 -5.04 12.72 3.59
N GLU A 229 -3.92 12.91 4.30
CA GLU A 229 -2.89 13.73 3.72
C GLU A 229 -2.56 13.07 2.37
N LEU A 230 -2.71 13.81 1.27
CA LEU A 230 -2.25 13.44 -0.09
C LEU A 230 -0.74 13.09 -0.16
N GLU A 231 -0.06 13.14 0.98
CA GLU A 231 1.32 12.75 1.19
C GLU A 231 1.50 11.25 1.10
N ASP A 232 2.67 10.82 0.64
CA ASP A 232 3.00 9.41 0.38
C ASP A 232 3.25 8.72 1.72
N PRO A 233 2.29 7.95 2.28
CA PRO A 233 2.46 7.36 3.61
C PRO A 233 3.60 6.35 3.63
N ILE A 234 3.95 5.79 2.48
CA ILE A 234 5.05 4.85 2.31
C ILE A 234 6.34 5.61 1.94
N ALA A 235 6.33 6.93 1.76
CA ALA A 235 7.51 7.73 1.39
C ALA A 235 8.21 7.27 0.10
N THR A 236 7.51 6.53 -0.77
CA THR A 236 8.02 5.99 -2.03
C THR A 236 8.61 7.08 -2.92
N ALA A 237 7.97 8.25 -2.98
CA ALA A 237 8.46 9.41 -3.71
C ALA A 237 9.80 9.96 -3.17
N SER A 238 9.94 10.04 -1.84
CA SER A 238 11.18 10.50 -1.20
C SER A 238 12.31 9.48 -1.43
N ILE A 239 12.03 8.19 -1.32
CA ILE A 239 13.01 7.13 -1.56
C ILE A 239 13.44 7.13 -3.03
N ARG A 240 12.50 7.22 -3.97
CA ARG A 240 12.82 7.37 -5.40
C ARG A 240 13.71 8.58 -5.66
N GLN A 241 13.41 9.72 -5.04
CA GLN A 241 14.21 10.94 -5.19
C GLN A 241 15.64 10.73 -4.66
N ILE A 242 15.79 10.09 -3.49
CA ILE A 242 17.10 9.72 -2.94
C ILE A 242 17.85 8.78 -3.91
N VAL A 243 17.19 7.76 -4.46
CA VAL A 243 17.81 6.84 -5.43
C VAL A 243 18.23 7.57 -6.71
N LYS A 244 17.40 8.48 -7.22
CA LYS A 244 17.73 9.31 -8.40
C LYS A 244 18.94 10.20 -8.13
N GLU A 245 18.99 10.83 -6.96
CA GLU A 245 20.14 11.63 -6.53
C GLU A 245 21.40 10.75 -6.37
N CYS A 246 21.27 9.56 -5.79
CA CYS A 246 22.37 8.60 -5.65
C CYS A 246 22.99 8.27 -7.03
N ARG A 247 22.15 7.91 -8.01
CA ARG A 247 22.58 7.63 -9.38
C ARG A 247 23.22 8.85 -10.04
N SER A 248 22.61 10.02 -9.91
CA SER A 248 23.16 11.25 -10.47
C SER A 248 24.49 11.67 -9.83
N ARG A 249 24.74 11.31 -8.57
CA ARG A 249 26.02 11.56 -7.90
C ARG A 249 27.09 10.61 -8.40
N ALA A 250 26.76 9.32 -8.47
CA ALA A 250 27.67 8.29 -8.96
C ALA A 250 28.08 8.55 -10.42
N SER A 251 27.14 8.96 -11.29
CA SER A 251 27.46 9.30 -12.69
C SER A 251 28.37 10.51 -12.85
N ARG A 252 28.41 11.41 -11.86
CA ARG A 252 29.32 12.56 -11.80
C ARG A 252 30.64 12.23 -11.09
N GLY A 253 30.85 10.98 -10.68
CA GLY A 253 32.02 10.58 -9.89
C GLY A 253 32.06 11.18 -8.48
N VAL A 254 30.93 11.70 -7.97
CA VAL A 254 30.87 12.37 -6.67
C VAL A 254 30.63 11.34 -5.59
N ASN A 255 31.72 10.82 -5.02
CA ASN A 255 31.67 9.99 -3.83
C ASN A 255 31.53 10.85 -2.56
N MET A 256 31.21 10.25 -1.42
CA MET A 256 31.34 10.94 -0.14
C MET A 256 32.81 11.36 0.07
N HIS A 257 33.04 12.68 0.13
CA HIS A 257 34.38 13.21 0.39
C HIS A 257 34.82 12.90 1.82
N VAL A 258 35.96 12.24 1.93
CA VAL A 258 36.81 12.32 3.12
C VAL A 258 37.18 13.80 3.30
N GLY A 259 36.98 14.35 4.49
CA GLY A 259 37.26 15.75 4.75
C GLY A 259 38.72 16.08 4.43
N SER A 260 39.00 17.27 3.89
CA SER A 260 40.38 17.71 3.60
C SER A 260 41.27 17.77 4.86
N ARG A 261 40.65 17.78 6.04
CA ARG A 261 41.30 17.72 7.36
C ARG A 261 41.17 16.37 8.06
N ALA A 262 40.79 15.31 7.34
CA ALA A 262 40.63 14.00 7.94
C ALA A 262 41.97 13.51 8.51
N VAL A 263 41.93 13.09 9.76
CA VAL A 263 43.10 12.68 10.54
C VAL A 263 43.25 11.17 10.42
N ASP A 264 44.50 10.70 10.44
CA ASP A 264 44.79 9.29 10.63
C ASP A 264 44.69 8.96 12.13
N SER A 265 43.90 7.96 12.47
CA SER A 265 43.57 7.62 13.86
C SER A 265 43.79 6.14 14.06
N ARG A 266 44.24 5.71 15.25
CA ARG A 266 44.46 4.28 15.53
C ARG A 266 43.20 3.42 15.33
N ILE A 267 42.01 4.03 15.33
CA ILE A 267 40.76 3.36 15.03
C ILE A 267 40.67 2.83 13.59
N THR A 268 41.37 3.47 12.63
CA THR A 268 41.45 3.03 11.23
C THR A 268 42.37 1.81 11.08
N TRP A 269 43.17 1.49 12.10
CA TRP A 269 44.10 0.34 12.12
C TRP A 269 43.46 -0.93 12.69
N LEU A 270 42.24 -0.84 13.23
CA LEU A 270 41.51 -2.00 13.71
C LEU A 270 41.16 -2.95 12.55
N PRO A 271 41.03 -4.27 12.78
CA PRO A 271 40.41 -5.18 11.82
C PRO A 271 39.04 -4.69 11.35
N GLN A 272 38.68 -4.96 10.09
CA GLN A 272 37.46 -4.46 9.47
C GLN A 272 36.20 -4.91 10.22
N GLU A 273 36.23 -6.06 10.88
CA GLU A 273 35.14 -6.60 11.68
C GLU A 273 34.86 -5.70 12.90
N LEU A 274 35.91 -5.28 13.61
CA LEU A 274 35.78 -4.35 14.74
C LEU A 274 35.33 -2.97 14.27
N GLN A 275 35.80 -2.55 13.09
CA GLN A 275 35.36 -1.32 12.46
C GLN A 275 33.84 -1.34 12.16
N CYS A 276 33.34 -2.42 11.55
CA CYS A 276 31.91 -2.64 11.34
C CYS A 276 31.14 -2.59 12.66
N MET A 277 31.60 -3.31 13.69
CA MET A 277 30.94 -3.35 15.00
C MET A 277 30.83 -1.97 15.65
N ILE A 278 31.83 -1.12 15.50
CA ILE A 278 31.79 0.26 15.99
C ILE A 278 30.72 1.05 15.23
N ILE A 279 30.75 1.01 13.89
CA ILE A 279 29.79 1.73 13.05
C ILE A 279 28.34 1.25 13.31
N ASP A 280 28.13 -0.05 13.56
CA ASP A 280 26.84 -0.64 13.92
C ASP A 280 26.23 -0.08 15.22
N ARG A 281 27.03 0.57 16.07
CA ARG A 281 26.55 1.24 17.30
C ARG A 281 26.30 2.75 17.14
N LEU A 282 26.63 3.31 15.98
CA LEU A 282 26.50 4.74 15.71
C LEU A 282 25.25 5.02 14.87
N ASP A 283 24.64 6.18 15.10
CA ASP A 283 23.59 6.70 14.23
C ASP A 283 24.17 7.32 12.94
N TYR A 284 23.31 7.61 11.98
CA TYR A 284 23.74 8.16 10.68
C TYR A 284 24.46 9.52 10.81
N SER A 285 24.15 10.32 11.84
CA SER A 285 24.72 11.65 12.05
C SER A 285 26.15 11.51 12.55
N ASP A 286 26.36 10.68 13.55
CA ASP A 286 27.68 10.37 14.12
C ASP A 286 28.58 9.72 13.09
N ILE A 287 28.06 8.78 12.30
CA ILE A 287 28.81 8.18 11.19
C ILE A 287 29.24 9.26 10.19
N ARG A 288 28.34 10.18 9.81
CA ARG A 288 28.70 11.25 8.87
C ARG A 288 29.77 12.18 9.41
N GLN A 289 29.75 12.49 10.71
CA GLN A 289 30.77 13.30 11.36
C GLN A 289 32.10 12.55 11.42
N MET A 290 32.06 11.29 11.85
CA MET A 290 33.21 10.40 11.94
C MET A 290 33.89 10.21 10.60
N MET A 291 33.14 9.91 9.52
CA MET A 291 33.69 9.73 8.17
C MET A 291 34.26 11.02 7.55
N ARG A 292 33.83 12.20 8.03
CA ARG A 292 34.45 13.48 7.64
C ARG A 292 35.75 13.74 8.40
N ALA A 293 35.82 13.30 9.65
CA ALA A 293 36.96 13.49 10.55
C ALA A 293 38.06 12.45 10.35
N LEU A 294 37.72 11.24 9.88
CA LEU A 294 38.61 10.10 9.75
C LEU A 294 38.75 9.69 8.27
N LYS A 295 39.94 9.23 7.88
CA LYS A 295 40.18 8.62 6.56
C LYS A 295 39.67 7.19 6.50
N TRP A 296 38.42 7.00 6.88
CA TRP A 296 37.81 5.69 7.01
C TRP A 296 37.08 5.34 5.71
N ILE A 297 37.39 4.18 5.15
CA ILE A 297 36.75 3.65 3.94
C ILE A 297 36.19 2.28 4.28
N MET A 298 34.92 2.05 3.96
CA MET A 298 34.24 0.78 4.17
C MET A 298 33.81 0.20 2.83
N ASP A 299 33.87 -1.14 2.73
CA ASP A 299 33.43 -1.85 1.53
C ASP A 299 31.93 -1.59 1.23
N PRO A 300 31.52 -1.37 -0.03
CA PRO A 300 30.13 -1.19 -0.41
C PRO A 300 29.18 -2.30 0.08
N ILE A 301 29.65 -3.54 0.21
CA ILE A 301 28.90 -4.68 0.73
C ILE A 301 28.47 -4.44 2.18
N TYR A 302 29.30 -3.78 3.00
CA TYR A 302 28.94 -3.43 4.37
C TYR A 302 27.69 -2.53 4.38
N TRP A 303 27.69 -1.46 3.58
CA TRP A 303 26.55 -0.53 3.51
C TRP A 303 25.28 -1.20 2.97
N LYS A 304 25.41 -2.13 2.02
CA LYS A 304 24.28 -2.96 1.54
C LYS A 304 23.67 -3.82 2.64
N ARG A 305 24.49 -4.32 3.57
CA ARG A 305 24.06 -5.19 4.68
C ARG A 305 23.47 -4.39 5.83
N ARG A 306 24.05 -3.22 6.13
CA ARG A 306 23.58 -2.31 7.17
C ARG A 306 22.19 -1.76 6.90
N LEU A 307 21.89 -1.49 5.62
CA LEU A 307 20.62 -0.91 5.22
C LEU A 307 19.46 -1.78 5.73
N ASP A 308 18.55 -1.14 6.48
CA ASP A 308 17.36 -1.78 7.01
C ASP A 308 16.37 -2.09 5.88
N VAL A 309 16.57 -3.25 5.24
CA VAL A 309 15.74 -3.72 4.14
C VAL A 309 14.32 -4.10 4.58
N HIS A 310 14.10 -4.29 5.87
CA HIS A 310 12.75 -4.50 6.38
C HIS A 310 11.95 -3.20 6.38
N PHE A 311 12.61 -2.08 6.69
CA PHE A 311 12.00 -0.76 6.63
C PHE A 311 12.06 -0.14 5.24
N PHE A 312 13.00 -0.53 4.38
CA PHE A 312 13.17 -0.03 3.01
C PHE A 312 13.16 -1.18 1.98
N SER A 313 12.08 -1.96 1.96
CA SER A 313 11.95 -3.17 1.12
C SER A 313 12.19 -2.89 -0.35
N GLU A 314 11.71 -1.75 -0.86
CA GLU A 314 11.91 -1.34 -2.24
C GLU A 314 13.38 -1.18 -2.67
N ILE A 315 14.32 -0.96 -1.74
CA ILE A 315 15.75 -0.87 -2.06
C ILE A 315 16.35 -2.24 -2.37
N GLN A 316 15.69 -3.35 -1.98
CA GLN A 316 16.17 -4.69 -2.30
C GLN A 316 16.30 -4.93 -3.81
N PHE A 317 15.44 -4.29 -4.61
CA PHE A 317 15.44 -4.37 -6.07
C PHE A 317 16.63 -3.63 -6.71
N LEU A 318 17.40 -2.87 -5.92
CA LEU A 318 18.61 -2.19 -6.37
C LEU A 318 19.88 -2.98 -6.07
N ARG A 319 19.83 -4.13 -5.39
CA ARG A 319 21.03 -4.82 -4.86
C ARG A 319 22.10 -5.11 -5.93
N GLU A 320 21.67 -5.33 -7.16
CA GLU A 320 22.54 -5.62 -8.31
C GLU A 320 23.05 -4.37 -9.04
N ASP A 321 22.52 -3.19 -8.70
CA ASP A 321 22.94 -1.90 -9.28
C ASP A 321 24.37 -1.56 -8.79
N LYS A 322 25.35 -1.78 -9.68
CA LYS A 322 26.76 -1.47 -9.45
C LYS A 322 27.06 0.02 -9.49
N GLY A 323 26.13 0.84 -10.00
CA GLY A 323 26.30 2.28 -10.18
C GLY A 323 25.84 3.13 -9.00
N LEU A 324 25.61 2.54 -7.82
CA LEU A 324 25.13 3.26 -6.64
C LEU A 324 26.24 3.48 -5.60
N ASP A 325 26.33 4.71 -5.10
CA ASP A 325 27.05 5.04 -3.87
C ASP A 325 26.24 4.50 -2.67
N TRP A 326 26.47 3.22 -2.34
CA TRP A 326 25.75 2.51 -1.29
C TRP A 326 25.93 3.14 0.10
N GLN A 327 27.09 3.74 0.36
CA GLN A 327 27.34 4.47 1.60
C GLN A 327 26.43 5.69 1.70
N TRP A 328 26.42 6.53 0.66
CA TRP A 328 25.57 7.71 0.64
C TRP A 328 24.09 7.35 0.70
N LEU A 329 23.67 6.33 -0.06
CA LEU A 329 22.29 5.84 -0.07
C LEU A 329 21.86 5.39 1.33
N CYS A 330 22.65 4.53 1.98
CA CYS A 330 22.39 4.01 3.33
C CYS A 330 22.17 5.15 4.33
N LEU A 331 23.12 6.10 4.40
CA LEU A 331 23.05 7.21 5.35
C LEU A 331 21.88 8.17 5.05
N LYS A 332 21.51 8.33 3.77
CA LYS A 332 20.37 9.18 3.39
C LYS A 332 19.03 8.56 3.72
N VAL A 333 18.88 7.25 3.55
CA VAL A 333 17.64 6.56 3.91
C VAL A 333 17.53 6.39 5.43
N GLU A 334 18.63 6.19 6.15
CA GLU A 334 18.63 6.27 7.62
C GLU A 334 18.17 7.65 8.10
N ALA A 335 18.75 8.73 7.56
CA ALA A 335 18.33 10.10 7.88
C ALA A 335 16.86 10.37 7.55
N LEU A 336 16.28 9.68 6.55
CA LEU A 336 14.88 9.83 6.20
C LEU A 336 13.97 9.43 7.37
N LYS A 337 14.36 8.44 8.20
CA LYS A 337 13.57 7.96 9.33
C LYS A 337 13.20 9.08 10.32
N ASP A 338 14.10 10.04 10.53
CA ASP A 338 13.91 11.13 11.48
C ASP A 338 13.09 12.31 10.93
N THR A 339 12.88 12.34 9.62
CA THR A 339 12.04 13.37 8.98
C THR A 339 10.55 13.16 9.27
N LYS A 340 9.72 14.19 9.04
CA LYS A 340 8.24 14.06 9.11
C LYS A 340 7.75 12.91 8.23
N VAL A 341 8.35 12.72 7.05
CA VAL A 341 7.99 11.67 6.08
C VAL A 341 8.37 10.28 6.60
N GLY A 342 9.56 10.11 7.16
CA GLY A 342 9.99 8.84 7.75
C GLY A 342 9.16 8.42 8.97
N LYS A 343 8.78 9.38 9.82
CA LYS A 343 7.86 9.15 10.94
C LYS A 343 6.48 8.67 10.46
N LYS A 344 5.98 9.20 9.35
CA LYS A 344 4.74 8.73 8.72
C LYS A 344 4.87 7.32 8.16
N ARG A 345 5.99 6.99 7.48
CA ARG A 345 6.29 5.62 7.02
C ARG A 345 6.36 4.63 8.18
N THR A 346 6.99 5.02 9.29
CA THR A 346 7.03 4.22 10.52
C THR A 346 5.63 3.94 11.04
N ARG A 347 4.81 4.99 11.23
CA ARG A 347 3.42 4.85 11.66
C ARG A 347 2.59 3.98 10.72
N PHE A 348 2.84 4.04 9.41
CA PHE A 348 2.18 3.21 8.42
C PHE A 348 2.51 1.72 8.64
N PHE A 349 3.79 1.36 8.77
CA PHE A 349 4.19 -0.03 9.01
C PHE A 349 3.77 -0.55 10.39
N ASP A 350 3.86 0.28 11.43
CA ASP A 350 3.34 -0.06 12.76
C ASP A 350 1.85 -0.42 12.70
N LEU A 351 1.10 0.32 11.87
CA LEU A 351 -0.32 0.06 11.66
C LEU A 351 -0.56 -1.23 10.87
N LEU A 352 0.29 -1.60 9.91
CA LEU A 352 0.21 -2.90 9.23
C LEU A 352 0.48 -4.05 10.19
N MET A 353 1.50 -3.93 11.03
CA MET A 353 1.83 -4.92 12.06
C MET A 353 0.70 -5.01 13.09
N GLN A 354 0.16 -3.88 13.58
CA GLN A 354 -0.95 -3.89 14.53
C GLN A 354 -2.21 -4.58 13.99
N VAL A 355 -2.48 -4.48 12.68
CA VAL A 355 -3.56 -5.27 12.05
C VAL A 355 -3.22 -6.76 12.09
N GLY A 356 -1.97 -7.11 11.80
CA GLY A 356 -1.47 -8.47 12.00
C GLY A 356 -1.69 -9.02 13.40
N ASP A 357 -1.14 -8.32 14.39
CA ASP A 357 -1.13 -8.70 15.80
C ASP A 357 -2.53 -8.84 16.38
N ARG A 358 -3.38 -7.81 16.20
CA ARG A 358 -4.69 -7.72 16.87
C ARG A 358 -5.69 -8.73 16.35
N TYR A 359 -5.53 -9.19 15.11
CA TYR A 359 -6.49 -10.09 14.48
C TYR A 359 -5.90 -11.49 14.24
N GLY A 360 -4.78 -11.82 14.88
CA GLY A 360 -4.20 -13.17 14.83
C GLY A 360 -3.61 -13.54 13.46
N ILE A 361 -3.29 -12.55 12.63
CA ILE A 361 -2.77 -12.73 11.27
C ILE A 361 -1.23 -12.85 11.26
N LYS A 362 -0.57 -13.08 12.40
CA LYS A 362 0.86 -13.44 12.39
C LYS A 362 1.04 -14.84 11.81
N GLY A 363 1.87 -14.99 10.78
CA GLY A 363 2.38 -16.31 10.41
C GLY A 363 3.11 -16.93 11.61
N ARG A 364 2.96 -18.24 11.84
CA ARG A 364 3.93 -18.96 12.68
C ARG A 364 5.28 -18.85 11.95
N ILE A 365 6.29 -18.32 12.63
CA ILE A 365 7.68 -18.35 12.14
C ILE A 365 8.14 -19.80 12.13
#